data_AF-A0A9R0NVZ1-F1
#
_entry.id   AF-A0A9R0NVZ1-F1
#
_cell.length_a   1.000
_cell.length_b   1.000
_cell.length_c   1.000
_cell.angle_alpha   90.00
_cell.angle_beta   90.00
_cell.angle_gamma   90.00
#
_symmetry.space_group_name_H-M   'P 1'
#
loop_
_entity.id
_entity.type
_entity.pdbx_description
1 polymer ?
#
loop_
_entity_poly.entity_id
_entity_poly.type
_entity_poly.pdbx_seq_one_letter_code
_entity_poly.pdbx_strand_id
1 'polypeptide(L)'
;MSSPEPARPVRSDARRNRDKLVAVARAAFAAADGTVALEAVAREAGVGIGTLYRHFPTREALVEAVYAAELDDVTGSAPVLLAELAPEKALRAWMNRYAAFVATKRGMADILRASVASGRIATPATRQRITAAIGAILDAGAKAGTLRAGVDPEDVTLLLLGTFLSTADERDPERTGRMLDLIVDALRVSRQCRTPEVR
;
A
#
# COMPACT_ATOMS: atom_id res chain seq x y z
N MET A 1 -49.20 7.04 -23.66
CA MET A 1 -48.30 6.38 -22.71
C MET A 1 -47.10 5.86 -23.47
N SER A 2 -45.91 6.36 -23.14
CA SER A 2 -44.64 5.61 -23.14
C SER A 2 -43.52 6.62 -22.86
N SER A 3 -43.05 6.63 -21.62
CA SER A 3 -41.81 7.30 -21.22
C SER A 3 -40.63 6.40 -21.63
N PRO A 4 -39.51 6.94 -22.11
CA PRO A 4 -38.32 6.16 -22.39
C PRO A 4 -37.63 5.75 -21.08
N GLU A 5 -37.26 4.48 -20.99
CA GLU A 5 -36.56 3.86 -19.85
C GLU A 5 -35.11 4.39 -19.76
N PRO A 6 -34.56 4.66 -18.55
CA PRO A 6 -33.24 5.28 -18.44
C PRO A 6 -32.14 4.25 -18.70
N ALA A 7 -31.38 4.43 -19.78
CA ALA A 7 -30.15 3.68 -20.01
C ALA A 7 -29.09 4.04 -18.94
N ARG A 8 -28.95 3.20 -17.91
CA ARG A 8 -27.81 3.21 -16.96
C ARG A 8 -27.09 1.83 -17.06
N PRO A 9 -25.75 1.76 -16.93
CA PRO A 9 -24.81 2.16 -17.97
C PRO A 9 -23.67 1.14 -18.15
N VAL A 10 -23.40 0.67 -19.38
CA VAL A 10 -22.30 -0.27 -19.71
C VAL A 10 -20.92 0.15 -19.13
N ARG A 11 -20.69 1.46 -18.96
CA ARG A 11 -19.47 2.01 -18.35
C ARG A 11 -19.32 1.72 -16.85
N SER A 12 -20.44 1.65 -16.11
CA SER A 12 -20.42 1.30 -14.68
C SER A 12 -20.06 -0.18 -14.49
N ASP A 13 -20.61 -1.05 -15.34
CA ASP A 13 -20.32 -2.49 -15.28
C ASP A 13 -18.89 -2.80 -15.69
N ALA A 14 -18.37 -2.12 -16.73
CA ALA A 14 -16.97 -2.23 -17.14
C ALA A 14 -16.01 -1.80 -16.01
N ARG A 15 -16.31 -0.70 -15.32
CA ARG A 15 -15.51 -0.25 -14.16
C ARG A 15 -15.59 -1.25 -13.01
N ARG A 16 -16.79 -1.70 -12.66
CA ARG A 16 -17.00 -2.69 -11.59
C ARG A 16 -16.27 -4.00 -11.86
N ASN A 17 -16.29 -4.48 -13.11
CA ASN A 17 -15.57 -5.69 -13.50
C ASN A 17 -14.06 -5.51 -13.42
N ARG A 18 -13.55 -4.34 -13.87
CA ARG A 18 -12.14 -4.00 -13.70
C ARG A 18 -11.72 -3.99 -12.23
N ASP A 19 -12.50 -3.36 -11.36
CA ASP A 19 -12.19 -3.26 -9.93
C ASP A 19 -12.22 -4.64 -9.25
N LYS A 20 -13.18 -5.51 -9.60
CA LYS A 20 -13.22 -6.90 -9.13
C LYS A 20 -12.00 -7.70 -9.58
N LEU A 21 -11.62 -7.60 -10.85
CA LEU A 21 -10.43 -8.27 -11.38
C LEU A 21 -9.17 -7.84 -10.64
N VAL A 22 -9.00 -6.55 -10.36
CA VAL A 22 -7.87 -6.01 -9.59
C VAL A 22 -7.87 -6.53 -8.16
N ALA A 23 -9.03 -6.54 -7.48
CA ALA A 23 -9.14 -7.02 -6.10
C ALA A 23 -8.80 -8.52 -5.98
N VAL A 24 -9.32 -9.34 -6.89
CA VAL A 24 -9.03 -10.78 -6.93
C VAL A 24 -7.58 -11.05 -7.30
N ALA A 25 -7.05 -10.34 -8.30
CA ALA A 25 -5.65 -10.48 -8.70
C ALA A 25 -4.69 -10.12 -7.54
N ARG A 26 -5.00 -9.03 -6.81
CA ARG A 26 -4.25 -8.62 -5.61
C ARG A 26 -4.18 -9.74 -4.58
N ALA A 27 -5.33 -10.33 -4.22
CA ALA A 27 -5.38 -11.43 -3.26
C ALA A 27 -4.59 -12.66 -3.77
N ALA A 28 -4.72 -12.99 -5.05
CA ALA A 28 -3.99 -14.10 -5.65
C ALA A 28 -2.46 -13.88 -5.65
N PHE A 29 -1.99 -12.68 -5.97
CA PHE A 29 -0.55 -12.36 -5.96
C PHE A 29 0.03 -12.32 -4.55
N ALA A 30 -0.74 -11.86 -3.55
CA ALA A 30 -0.28 -11.84 -2.17
C ALA A 30 -0.12 -13.24 -1.55
N ALA A 31 -0.92 -14.22 -2.01
CA ALA A 31 -0.90 -15.59 -1.50
C ALA A 31 0.01 -16.55 -2.29
N ALA A 32 0.51 -16.15 -3.46
CA ALA A 32 1.19 -17.06 -4.36
C ALA A 32 2.69 -17.21 -4.07
N ASP A 33 3.15 -18.47 -3.98
CA ASP A 33 4.56 -18.85 -4.01
C ASP A 33 5.10 -19.03 -5.45
N GLY A 34 4.30 -18.73 -6.46
CA GLY A 34 4.64 -18.95 -7.87
C GLY A 34 3.70 -18.22 -8.84
N THR A 35 3.67 -18.68 -10.08
CA THR A 35 2.92 -18.01 -11.15
C THR A 35 1.40 -18.12 -10.94
N VAL A 36 0.74 -17.01 -10.64
CA VAL A 36 -0.74 -16.91 -10.63
C VAL A 36 -1.33 -17.20 -12.01
N ALA A 37 -2.35 -18.06 -12.10
CA ALA A 37 -3.08 -18.31 -13.34
C ALA A 37 -4.18 -17.25 -13.57
N LEU A 38 -4.21 -16.61 -14.75
CA LEU A 38 -5.17 -15.54 -15.06
C LEU A 38 -6.60 -16.08 -15.20
N GLU A 39 -6.75 -17.33 -15.61
CA GLU A 39 -8.03 -18.03 -15.69
C GLU A 39 -8.65 -18.22 -14.31
N ALA A 40 -7.83 -18.48 -13.30
CA ALA A 40 -8.29 -18.56 -11.91
C ALA A 40 -8.74 -17.19 -11.41
N VAL A 41 -7.99 -16.13 -11.71
CA VAL A 41 -8.37 -14.74 -11.38
C VAL A 41 -9.70 -14.35 -12.05
N ALA A 42 -9.87 -14.64 -13.34
CA ALA A 42 -11.10 -14.33 -14.07
C ALA A 42 -12.30 -15.07 -13.47
N ARG A 43 -12.15 -16.38 -13.24
CA ARG A 43 -13.18 -17.25 -12.64
C ARG A 43 -13.59 -16.77 -11.26
N GLU A 44 -12.63 -16.48 -10.38
CA GLU A 44 -12.88 -15.99 -9.02
C GLU A 44 -13.52 -14.60 -9.01
N ALA A 45 -13.15 -13.73 -9.97
CA ALA A 45 -13.80 -12.43 -10.15
C ALA A 45 -15.24 -12.52 -10.71
N GLY A 46 -15.68 -13.72 -11.15
CA GLY A 46 -16.94 -13.93 -11.84
C GLY A 46 -16.99 -13.26 -13.20
N VAL A 47 -15.84 -13.13 -13.87
CA VAL A 47 -15.67 -12.45 -15.16
C VAL A 47 -15.10 -13.43 -16.19
N GLY A 48 -15.60 -13.40 -17.43
CA GLY A 48 -15.05 -14.24 -18.50
C GLY A 48 -13.61 -13.88 -18.85
N ILE A 49 -12.78 -14.87 -19.20
CA ILE A 49 -11.36 -14.65 -19.53
C ILE A 49 -11.16 -13.65 -20.68
N GLY A 50 -12.06 -13.63 -21.67
CA GLY A 50 -12.05 -12.63 -22.74
C GLY A 50 -12.30 -11.20 -22.24
N THR A 51 -13.10 -11.02 -21.18
CA THR A 51 -13.30 -9.71 -20.55
C THR A 51 -12.09 -9.30 -19.73
N LEU A 52 -11.40 -10.24 -19.07
CA LEU A 52 -10.11 -9.95 -18.44
C LEU A 52 -9.11 -9.41 -19.46
N TYR A 53 -8.90 -10.10 -20.58
CA TYR A 53 -7.96 -9.65 -21.62
C TYR A 53 -8.39 -8.34 -22.31
N ARG A 54 -9.69 -8.03 -22.38
CA ARG A 54 -10.16 -6.70 -22.85
C ARG A 54 -9.77 -5.57 -21.89
N HIS A 55 -9.73 -5.82 -20.58
CA HIS A 55 -9.31 -4.83 -19.59
C HIS A 55 -7.79 -4.79 -19.40
N PHE A 56 -7.15 -5.95 -19.48
CA PHE A 56 -5.73 -6.15 -19.23
C PHE A 56 -5.17 -7.04 -20.35
N PRO A 57 -4.76 -6.44 -21.48
CA PRO A 57 -4.30 -7.18 -22.66
C PRO A 57 -3.11 -8.09 -22.37
N THR A 58 -2.31 -7.76 -21.35
CA THR A 58 -1.18 -8.57 -20.92
C THR A 58 -1.20 -8.79 -19.41
N ARG A 59 -0.41 -9.78 -18.95
CA ARG A 59 -0.21 -10.05 -17.53
C ARG A 59 0.42 -8.85 -16.82
N GLU A 60 1.36 -8.18 -17.49
CA GLU A 60 2.01 -6.95 -17.04
C GLU A 60 0.97 -5.86 -16.79
N ALA A 61 0.02 -5.67 -17.71
CA ALA A 61 -1.04 -4.67 -17.55
C ALA A 61 -1.91 -4.91 -16.31
N LEU A 62 -2.20 -6.18 -15.98
CA LEU A 62 -2.91 -6.53 -14.75
C LEU A 62 -2.04 -6.26 -13.52
N VAL A 63 -0.77 -6.65 -13.54
CA VAL A 63 0.19 -6.43 -12.45
C VAL A 63 0.40 -4.94 -12.17
N GLU A 64 0.55 -4.12 -13.22
CA GLU A 64 0.66 -2.66 -13.11
C GLU A 64 -0.62 -2.04 -12.52
N ALA A 65 -1.80 -2.54 -12.91
CA ALA A 65 -3.06 -2.08 -12.35
C ALA A 65 -3.24 -2.46 -10.87
N VAL A 66 -2.83 -3.67 -10.48
CA VAL A 66 -2.80 -4.10 -9.08
C VAL A 66 -1.84 -3.24 -8.27
N TYR A 67 -0.62 -3.01 -8.79
CA TYR A 67 0.38 -2.15 -8.18
C TYR A 67 -0.16 -0.73 -7.94
N ALA A 68 -0.78 -0.13 -8.96
CA ALA A 68 -1.31 1.22 -8.88
C ALA A 68 -2.44 1.32 -7.85
N ALA A 69 -3.38 0.37 -7.86
CA ALA A 69 -4.48 0.34 -6.91
C ALA A 69 -4.00 0.16 -5.46
N GLU A 70 -3.03 -0.73 -5.22
CA GLU A 70 -2.44 -0.92 -3.89
C GLU A 70 -1.68 0.33 -3.41
N LEU A 71 -0.94 1.00 -4.30
CA LEU A 71 -0.26 2.25 -3.98
C LEU A 71 -1.27 3.35 -3.62
N ASP A 72 -2.35 3.46 -4.39
CA ASP A 72 -3.43 4.41 -4.13
C ASP A 72 -4.07 4.13 -2.76
N ASP A 73 -4.38 2.87 -2.47
CA ASP A 73 -4.96 2.46 -1.19
C ASP A 73 -4.03 2.77 0.00
N VAL A 74 -2.74 2.45 -0.09
CA VAL A 74 -1.78 2.72 0.99
C VAL A 74 -1.56 4.23 1.19
N THR A 75 -1.36 4.98 0.11
CA THR A 75 -1.07 6.42 0.21
C THR A 75 -2.31 7.23 0.62
N GLY A 76 -3.50 6.83 0.17
CA GLY A 76 -4.79 7.43 0.59
C GLY A 76 -5.25 7.02 1.99
N SER A 77 -4.59 6.03 2.59
CA SER A 77 -4.99 5.42 3.85
C SER A 77 -4.66 6.28 5.09
N ALA A 78 -3.67 7.16 5.00
CA ALA A 78 -3.23 8.03 6.09
C ALA A 78 -4.34 8.92 6.68
N PRO A 79 -5.07 9.74 5.90
CA PRO A 79 -6.14 10.59 6.44
C PRO A 79 -7.28 9.78 7.07
N VAL A 80 -7.62 8.62 6.51
CA VAL A 80 -8.65 7.73 7.06
C VAL A 80 -8.24 7.19 8.43
N LEU A 81 -6.99 6.70 8.54
CA LEU A 81 -6.47 6.18 9.81
C LEU A 81 -6.37 7.28 10.88
N LEU A 82 -5.98 8.50 10.50
CA LEU A 82 -5.93 9.64 11.43
C LEU A 82 -7.30 10.11 11.91
N ALA A 83 -8.38 9.82 11.16
CA ALA A 83 -9.74 10.12 11.60
C ALA A 83 -10.24 9.14 12.67
N GLU A 84 -9.68 7.93 12.73
CA GLU A 84 -10.16 6.83 13.57
C GLU A 84 -9.22 6.49 14.74
N LEU A 85 -7.92 6.81 14.61
CA LEU A 85 -6.87 6.35 15.53
C LEU A 85 -5.99 7.52 16.00
N ALA A 86 -5.43 7.37 17.21
CA ALA A 86 -4.35 8.23 17.68
C ALA A 86 -3.14 8.15 16.70
N PRO A 87 -2.38 9.24 16.48
CA PRO A 87 -1.37 9.30 15.42
C PRO A 87 -0.32 8.19 15.44
N GLU A 88 0.15 7.77 16.61
CA GLU A 88 1.11 6.67 16.76
C GLU A 88 0.51 5.31 16.40
N LYS A 89 -0.79 5.12 16.64
CA LYS A 89 -1.52 3.91 16.21
C LYS A 89 -1.83 3.96 14.71
N ALA A 90 -2.19 5.14 14.19
CA ALA A 90 -2.38 5.38 12.76
C ALA A 90 -1.09 5.10 11.99
N LEU A 91 0.06 5.56 12.48
CA LEU A 91 1.37 5.28 11.89
C LEU A 91 1.64 3.78 11.81
N ARG A 92 1.43 3.07 12.92
CA ARG A 92 1.66 1.62 12.98
C ARG A 92 0.74 0.85 12.03
N ALA A 93 -0.54 1.23 11.97
CA ALA A 93 -1.53 0.65 11.06
C ALA A 93 -1.19 0.95 9.59
N TRP A 94 -0.73 2.17 9.31
CA TRP A 94 -0.29 2.56 7.98
C TRP A 94 0.95 1.76 7.54
N MET A 95 1.93 1.58 8.43
CA MET A 95 3.11 0.74 8.17
C MET A 95 2.74 -0.73 7.89
N ASN A 96 1.70 -1.27 8.55
CA ASN A 96 1.17 -2.62 8.21
C ASN A 96 0.62 -2.68 6.79
N ARG A 97 -0.15 -1.66 6.37
CA ARG A 97 -0.68 -1.59 4.99
C ARG A 97 0.45 -1.48 3.98
N TYR A 98 1.48 -0.68 4.30
CA TYR A 98 2.66 -0.56 3.44
C TYR A 98 3.48 -1.87 3.38
N ALA A 99 3.61 -2.60 4.50
CA ALA A 99 4.24 -3.92 4.52
C ALA A 99 3.48 -4.94 3.65
N ALA A 100 2.15 -4.96 3.71
CA ALA A 100 1.31 -5.80 2.87
C ALA A 100 1.51 -5.48 1.37
N PHE A 101 1.55 -4.19 1.01
CA PHE A 101 1.86 -3.76 -0.36
C PHE A 101 3.23 -4.26 -0.84
N VAL A 102 4.26 -4.18 0.01
CA VAL A 102 5.59 -4.71 -0.33
C VAL A 102 5.59 -6.23 -0.44
N ALA A 103 4.83 -6.95 0.39
CA ALA A 103 4.67 -8.39 0.28
C ALA A 103 4.01 -8.81 -1.04
N THR A 104 2.92 -8.13 -1.45
CA THR A 104 2.27 -8.38 -2.76
C THR A 104 3.26 -8.19 -3.92
N LYS A 105 4.17 -7.21 -3.84
CA LYS A 105 5.23 -7.03 -4.87
C LYS A 105 6.15 -8.24 -5.00
N ARG A 106 6.42 -9.00 -3.93
CA ARG A 106 7.27 -10.19 -4.00
C ARG A 106 6.66 -11.25 -4.91
N GLY A 107 5.36 -11.50 -4.78
CA GLY A 107 4.61 -12.40 -5.67
C GLY A 107 4.51 -11.92 -7.14
N MET A 108 4.86 -10.65 -7.39
CA MET A 108 4.90 -10.04 -8.72
C MET A 108 6.33 -9.72 -9.20
N ALA A 109 7.36 -10.10 -8.44
CA ALA A 109 8.70 -9.52 -8.54
C ALA A 109 9.31 -9.62 -9.94
N ASP A 110 9.25 -10.78 -10.60
CA ASP A 110 9.82 -10.97 -11.93
C ASP A 110 9.19 -10.05 -12.99
N ILE A 111 7.88 -9.81 -12.89
CA ILE A 111 7.11 -8.97 -13.82
C ILE A 111 7.31 -7.49 -13.49
N LEU A 112 7.36 -7.16 -12.20
CA LEU A 112 7.64 -5.80 -11.75
C LEU A 112 9.07 -5.37 -12.09
N ARG A 113 10.07 -6.26 -12.09
CA ARG A 113 11.47 -5.88 -12.43
C ARG A 113 11.56 -5.20 -13.79
N ALA A 114 10.93 -5.76 -14.82
CA ALA A 114 10.89 -5.15 -16.15
C ALA A 114 10.16 -3.79 -16.14
N SER A 115 9.06 -3.71 -15.38
CA SER A 115 8.26 -2.49 -15.28
C SER A 115 8.98 -1.37 -14.50
N VAL A 116 9.75 -1.71 -13.46
CA VAL A 116 10.65 -0.80 -12.72
C VAL A 116 11.78 -0.32 -13.64
N ALA A 117 12.45 -1.23 -14.36
CA ALA A 117 13.52 -0.89 -15.28
C ALA A 117 13.04 0.05 -16.40
N SER A 118 11.80 -0.11 -16.86
CA SER A 118 11.17 0.79 -17.85
C SER A 118 10.63 2.11 -17.26
N GLY A 119 10.72 2.30 -15.94
CA GLY A 119 10.24 3.50 -15.25
C GLY A 119 8.71 3.64 -15.17
N ARG A 120 7.94 2.58 -15.48
CA ARG A 120 6.47 2.62 -15.41
C ARG A 120 5.93 2.55 -13.99
N ILE A 121 6.71 1.98 -13.06
CA ILE A 121 6.35 1.81 -11.64
C ILE A 121 7.54 2.16 -10.75
N ALA A 122 7.29 2.28 -9.44
CA ALA A 122 8.30 2.66 -8.43
C ALA A 122 9.08 3.94 -8.78
N THR A 123 8.38 4.90 -9.37
CA THR A 123 8.94 6.19 -9.82
C THR A 123 9.25 7.13 -8.64
N PRO A 124 10.01 8.22 -8.87
CA PRO A 124 10.16 9.28 -7.86
C PRO A 124 8.82 9.80 -7.33
N ALA A 125 7.79 9.87 -8.18
CA ALA A 125 6.42 10.24 -7.77
C ALA A 125 5.79 9.22 -6.81
N THR A 126 6.05 7.92 -6.99
CA THR A 126 5.63 6.89 -6.02
C THR A 126 6.21 7.19 -4.64
N ARG A 127 7.52 7.46 -4.60
CA ARG A 127 8.23 7.74 -3.36
C ARG A 127 7.71 9.00 -2.69
N GLN A 128 7.52 10.08 -3.44
CA GLN A 128 6.93 11.33 -2.93
C GLN A 128 5.55 11.11 -2.29
N ARG A 129 4.68 10.28 -2.90
CA ARG A 129 3.35 9.97 -2.33
C ARG A 129 3.44 9.19 -1.01
N ILE A 130 4.38 8.27 -0.90
CA ILE A 130 4.65 7.49 0.32
C ILE A 130 5.18 8.43 1.42
N THR A 131 6.20 9.24 1.10
CA THR A 131 6.80 10.22 2.02
C THR A 131 5.75 11.23 2.50
N ALA A 132 4.86 11.71 1.61
CA ALA A 132 3.79 12.63 1.97
C ALA A 132 2.76 12.02 2.94
N ALA A 133 2.38 10.75 2.73
CA ALA A 133 1.47 10.05 3.64
C ALA A 133 2.08 9.88 5.05
N ILE A 134 3.37 9.56 5.13
CA ILE A 134 4.10 9.50 6.40
C ILE A 134 4.16 10.88 7.05
N GLY A 135 4.50 11.91 6.28
CA GLY A 135 4.59 13.29 6.77
C GLY A 135 3.28 13.78 7.39
N ALA A 136 2.14 13.50 6.75
CA ALA A 136 0.83 13.85 7.32
C ALA A 136 0.57 13.21 8.69
N ILE A 137 1.00 11.96 8.89
CA ILE A 137 0.86 11.27 10.18
C ILE A 137 1.84 11.81 11.22
N LEU A 138 3.09 12.08 10.84
CA LEU A 138 4.11 12.67 11.70
C LEU A 138 3.68 14.07 12.17
N ASP A 139 3.17 14.91 11.27
CA ASP A 139 2.68 16.25 11.59
C ASP A 139 1.50 16.21 12.57
N ALA A 140 0.56 15.28 12.37
CA ALA A 140 -0.55 15.08 13.28
C ALA A 140 -0.07 14.61 14.67
N GLY A 141 0.88 13.68 14.72
CA GLY A 141 1.47 13.18 15.96
C GLY A 141 2.28 14.23 16.72
N ALA A 142 3.01 15.09 16.00
CA ALA A 142 3.73 16.22 16.60
C ALA A 142 2.76 17.24 17.21
N LYS A 143 1.68 17.59 16.49
CA LYS A 143 0.62 18.48 17.00
C LYS A 143 -0.10 17.90 18.22
N ALA A 144 -0.31 16.58 18.24
CA ALA A 144 -0.92 15.88 19.36
C ALA A 144 0.06 15.61 20.54
N GLY A 145 1.36 15.87 20.35
CA GLY A 145 2.39 15.58 21.34
C GLY A 145 2.64 14.09 21.58
N THR A 146 2.22 13.21 20.67
CA THR A 146 2.42 11.75 20.80
C THR A 146 3.64 11.25 20.02
N LEU A 147 4.00 11.94 18.93
CA LEU A 147 5.21 11.71 18.15
C LEU A 147 6.19 12.88 18.28
N ARG A 148 7.49 12.60 18.24
CA ARG A 148 8.55 13.61 18.32
C ARG A 148 8.46 14.57 17.12
N ALA A 149 8.62 15.87 17.38
CA ALA A 149 8.69 16.87 16.32
C ALA A 149 10.05 16.85 15.61
N GLY A 150 10.11 17.42 14.40
CA GLY A 150 11.37 17.57 13.65
C GLY A 150 11.90 16.28 13.01
N VAL A 151 11.07 15.25 12.86
CA VAL A 151 11.42 14.05 12.10
C VAL A 151 11.21 14.31 10.62
N ASP A 152 12.24 14.07 9.82
CA ASP A 152 12.08 14.07 8.37
C ASP A 152 11.28 12.82 7.94
N PRO A 153 10.14 12.97 7.25
CA PRO A 153 9.38 11.83 6.71
C PRO A 153 10.20 10.97 5.75
N GLU A 154 11.22 11.55 5.13
CA GLU A 154 12.16 10.86 4.26
C GLU A 154 12.97 9.79 5.01
N ASP A 155 13.47 10.12 6.20
CA ASP A 155 14.25 9.19 7.02
C ASP A 155 13.41 7.98 7.40
N VAL A 156 12.14 8.20 7.76
CA VAL A 156 11.19 7.13 8.06
C VAL A 156 10.93 6.27 6.82
N THR A 157 10.81 6.90 5.65
CA THR A 157 10.65 6.18 4.38
C THR A 157 11.86 5.28 4.09
N LEU A 158 13.08 5.80 4.30
CA LEU A 158 14.33 5.03 4.14
C LEU A 158 14.44 3.87 5.14
N LEU A 159 14.06 4.09 6.40
CA LEU A 159 14.04 3.04 7.43
C LEU A 159 13.09 1.91 7.08
N LEU A 160 11.90 2.23 6.55
CA LEU A 160 10.94 1.23 6.09
C LEU A 160 11.48 0.44 4.90
N LEU A 161 12.06 1.12 3.91
CA LEU A 161 12.68 0.46 2.76
C LEU A 161 13.81 -0.48 3.20
N GLY A 162 14.72 -0.02 4.06
CA GLY A 162 15.78 -0.84 4.62
C GLY A 162 15.24 -2.06 5.38
N THR A 163 14.20 -1.86 6.20
CA THR A 163 13.53 -2.94 6.92
C THR A 163 13.00 -4.01 5.97
N PHE A 164 12.31 -3.61 4.90
CA PHE A 164 11.72 -4.58 3.97
C PHE A 164 12.74 -5.24 3.04
N LEU A 165 13.83 -4.55 2.68
CA LEU A 165 14.92 -5.15 1.92
C LEU A 165 15.64 -6.21 2.76
N SER A 166 15.91 -5.91 4.04
CA SER A 166 16.59 -6.84 4.95
C SER A 166 15.72 -8.01 5.40
N THR A 167 14.39 -7.90 5.28
CA THR A 167 13.42 -8.96 5.59
C THR A 167 12.80 -9.57 4.33
N ALA A 168 13.39 -9.33 3.16
CA ALA A 168 12.86 -9.79 1.88
C ALA A 168 12.92 -11.33 1.75
N ASP A 169 14.04 -11.92 2.19
CA ASP A 169 14.32 -13.36 2.08
C ASP A 169 13.79 -14.16 3.28
N GLU A 170 13.59 -13.49 4.42
CA GLU A 170 13.04 -14.10 5.62
C GLU A 170 11.51 -14.06 5.56
N ARG A 171 10.87 -15.21 5.39
CA ARG A 171 9.42 -15.39 5.60
C ARG A 171 9.07 -15.36 7.10
N ASP A 172 9.55 -14.34 7.82
CA ASP A 172 9.21 -14.08 9.22
C ASP A 172 8.40 -12.77 9.34
N PRO A 173 7.06 -12.85 9.19
CA PRO A 173 6.17 -11.72 9.42
C PRO A 173 6.29 -11.14 10.83
N GLU A 174 6.63 -11.96 11.82
CA GLU A 174 6.79 -11.49 13.20
C GLU A 174 8.02 -10.61 13.35
N ARG A 175 9.15 -10.96 12.71
CA ARG A 175 10.34 -10.08 12.69
C ARG A 175 10.01 -8.74 12.07
N THR A 176 9.33 -8.74 10.93
CA THR A 176 8.91 -7.49 10.28
C THR A 176 8.04 -6.68 11.22
N GLY A 177 7.06 -7.32 11.89
CA GLY A 177 6.22 -6.69 12.91
C GLY A 177 7.03 -6.03 14.03
N ARG A 178 7.98 -6.76 14.63
CA ARG A 178 8.88 -6.26 15.69
C ARG A 178 9.72 -5.08 15.22
N MET A 179 10.24 -5.10 13.98
CA MET A 179 11.01 -3.98 13.43
C MET A 179 10.15 -2.73 13.24
N LEU A 180 8.90 -2.89 12.77
CA LEU A 180 7.96 -1.78 12.67
C LEU A 180 7.59 -1.20 14.05
N ASP A 181 7.43 -2.04 15.06
CA ASP A 181 7.20 -1.60 16.44
C ASP A 181 8.37 -0.75 16.96
N LEU A 182 9.62 -1.19 16.73
CA LEU A 182 10.82 -0.43 17.10
C LEU A 182 10.89 0.94 16.42
N ILE A 183 10.52 1.03 15.13
CA ILE A 183 10.46 2.31 14.41
C ILE A 183 9.42 3.23 15.08
N VAL A 184 8.22 2.74 15.36
CA VAL A 184 7.16 3.55 16.00
C VAL A 184 7.59 3.99 17.39
N ASP A 185 8.21 3.12 18.18
CA ASP A 185 8.71 3.45 19.52
C ASP A 185 9.79 4.53 19.47
N ALA A 186 10.72 4.47 18.51
CA ALA A 186 11.75 5.50 18.32
C ALA A 186 11.17 6.87 17.92
N LEU A 187 9.95 6.90 17.37
CA LEU A 187 9.25 8.11 16.94
C LEU A 187 8.35 8.70 18.02
N ARG A 188 8.03 7.96 19.09
CA ARG A 188 7.23 8.46 20.21
C ARG A 188 8.00 9.53 21.00
N VAL A 189 7.26 10.46 21.61
CA VAL A 189 7.87 11.44 22.53
C VAL A 189 8.43 10.70 23.75
N SER A 190 9.75 10.70 23.90
CA SER A 190 10.40 10.23 25.12
C SER A 190 10.04 11.15 26.28
N ARG A 191 9.39 10.62 27.32
CA ARG A 191 9.13 11.35 28.58
C ARG A 191 10.40 11.71 29.36
N GLN A 192 11.58 11.35 28.86
CA GLN A 192 12.88 11.53 29.51
C GLN A 192 13.61 12.75 28.95
N CYS A 193 13.06 13.94 29.18
CA CYS A 193 13.83 15.19 29.24
C CYS A 193 13.10 16.17 30.16
N ARG A 194 12.81 15.72 31.39
CA ARG A 194 12.66 16.64 32.51
C ARG A 194 14.05 16.80 33.09
N THR A 195 14.81 17.77 32.59
CA THR A 195 16.00 18.25 33.31
C THR A 195 15.53 18.66 34.70
N PRO A 196 16.13 18.15 35.79
CA PRO A 196 15.88 18.71 37.10
C PRO A 196 16.35 20.17 37.07
N GLU A 197 15.45 21.11 37.34
CA GLU A 197 15.84 22.46 37.72
C GLU A 197 16.73 22.34 38.96
N VAL A 198 18.03 22.52 38.78
CA VAL A 198 18.97 22.67 39.88
C VAL A 198 18.73 24.07 40.44
N ARG A 199 18.15 24.11 41.65
CA ARG A 199 17.93 25.32 42.42
C ARG A 199 19.18 25.72 43.19
#